data_AF-A0A8S3YN95-F1
#
_entry.id   AF-A0A8S3YN95-F1
#
_cell.length_a   1.000
_cell.length_b   1.000
_cell.length_c   1.000
_cell.angle_alpha   90.00
_cell.angle_beta   90.00
_cell.angle_gamma   90.00
#
_symmetry.space_group_name_H-M   'P 1'
#
loop_
_entity.id
_entity.type
_entity.pdbx_description
1 polymer ?
#
loop_
_entity_poly.entity_id
_entity_poly.type
_entity_poly.pdbx_seq_one_letter_code
_entity_poly.pdbx_strand_id
1 'polypeptide(L)'
;MLPIIYSPVTKYIASWGGMEQGRCGEFYMDFMRCASRVGGPRAMNVDCVKELADFNECATGLKQAKRYRIIKKERERQNRPYIEPLVEDVLRAGTS
;
A
#
# COMPACT_ATOMS: atom_id res chain seq x y z
N MET A 1 -13.07 8.79 -24.69
CA MET A 1 -11.90 8.13 -24.07
C MET A 1 -11.33 7.19 -25.12
N LEU A 2 -10.20 7.55 -25.74
CA LEU A 2 -9.60 6.72 -26.79
C LEU A 2 -9.08 5.43 -26.14
N PRO A 3 -9.29 4.25 -26.75
CA PRO A 3 -8.76 3.01 -26.21
C PRO A 3 -7.23 3.11 -26.22
N ILE A 4 -6.61 2.82 -25.07
CA ILE A 4 -5.16 2.69 -24.98
C ILE A 4 -4.80 1.50 -25.85
N ILE A 5 -4.27 1.76 -27.05
CA ILE A 5 -3.73 0.72 -27.93
C ILE A 5 -2.63 0.02 -27.11
N TYR A 6 -2.87 -1.24 -26.76
CA TYR A 6 -1.97 -2.01 -25.91
C TYR A 6 -0.76 -2.39 -26.75
N SER A 7 0.34 -1.65 -26.58
CA SER A 7 1.61 -1.89 -27.26
C SER A 7 2.76 -1.88 -26.23
N PRO A 8 3.90 -2.52 -26.55
CA PRO A 8 5.06 -2.50 -25.66
C PRO A 8 5.54 -1.08 -25.34
N VAL A 9 5.37 -0.15 -26.29
CA VAL A 9 5.75 1.26 -26.14
C VAL A 9 4.81 1.98 -25.18
N THR A 10 3.50 1.80 -25.31
CA THR A 10 2.53 2.42 -24.37
C THR A 10 2.67 1.85 -22.95
N LYS A 11 3.02 0.57 -22.80
CA LYS A 11 3.37 -0.03 -21.49
C LYS A 11 4.63 0.59 -20.89
N TYR A 12 5.67 0.82 -21.69
CA TYR A 12 6.91 1.44 -21.23
C TYR A 12 6.72 2.90 -20.81
N ILE A 13 5.96 3.68 -21.59
CA ILE A 13 5.67 5.09 -21.30
C ILE A 13 4.74 5.23 -20.07
N ALA A 14 3.75 4.36 -19.90
CA ALA A 14 2.88 4.35 -18.72
C ALA A 14 3.68 4.06 -17.43
N SER A 15 4.63 3.13 -17.49
CA SER A 15 5.50 2.76 -16.37
C SER A 15 6.50 3.86 -15.97
N TRP A 16 6.67 4.92 -16.78
CA TRP A 16 7.57 6.03 -16.46
C TRP A 16 7.01 7.00 -15.40
N GLY A 17 5.74 6.82 -15.02
CA GLY A 17 5.03 7.61 -14.00
C GLY A 17 5.09 7.04 -12.58
N GLY A 18 6.27 6.63 -12.09
CA GLY A 18 6.72 6.61 -10.68
C GLY A 18 5.96 5.83 -9.58
N MET A 19 4.63 5.62 -9.66
CA MET A 19 3.87 5.00 -8.57
C MET A 19 3.81 3.47 -8.66
N GLU A 20 3.90 2.91 -9.87
CA GLU A 20 3.75 1.46 -10.13
C GLU A 20 4.95 0.61 -9.66
N GLN A 21 6.14 1.21 -9.56
CA GLN A 21 7.39 0.53 -9.20
C GLN A 21 7.86 0.81 -7.77
N GLY A 22 7.12 1.63 -7.00
CA GLY A 22 7.48 2.00 -5.64
C GLY A 22 7.08 0.94 -4.60
N ARG A 23 7.43 1.19 -3.33
CA ARG A 23 7.04 0.35 -2.17
C ARG A 23 5.55 0.01 -2.12
N CYS A 24 4.70 0.91 -2.61
CA CYS A 24 3.25 0.78 -2.64
C CYS A 24 2.68 0.53 -4.04
N GLY A 25 3.53 0.10 -4.98
CA GLY A 25 3.16 -0.05 -6.38
C GLY A 25 2.05 -1.07 -6.61
N GLU A 26 2.03 -2.17 -5.86
CA GLU A 26 0.97 -3.17 -5.99
C GLU A 26 -0.40 -2.61 -5.63
N PHE A 27 -0.51 -1.87 -4.51
CA PHE A 27 -1.76 -1.23 -4.10
C PHE A 27 -2.23 -0.16 -5.10
N TYR A 28 -1.28 0.58 -5.69
CA TYR A 28 -1.59 1.52 -6.76
C TYR A 28 -2.15 0.80 -7.99
N MET A 29 -1.55 -0.32 -8.38
CA MET A 29 -2.01 -1.12 -9.52
C MET A 29 -3.39 -1.73 -9.28
N ASP A 30 -3.72 -2.12 -8.05
CA ASP A 30 -5.06 -2.60 -7.71
C ASP A 30 -6.12 -1.49 -7.83
N PHE A 31 -5.81 -0.29 -7.37
CA PHE A 31 -6.66 0.87 -7.61
C PHE A 31 -6.84 1.15 -9.11
N MET A 32 -5.76 1.14 -9.90
CA MET A 32 -5.81 1.39 -11.34
C MET A 32 -6.61 0.32 -12.09
N ARG A 33 -6.48 -0.97 -11.71
CA ARG A 33 -7.29 -2.07 -12.23
C ARG A 33 -8.77 -1.86 -11.96
N CYS A 34 -9.14 -1.48 -10.74
CA CYS A 34 -10.52 -1.16 -10.42
C CYS A 34 -11.01 0.09 -11.18
N ALA A 35 -10.24 1.18 -11.19
CA ALA A 35 -10.59 2.44 -11.82
C ALA A 35 -10.78 2.31 -13.34
N SER A 36 -10.02 1.43 -13.99
CA SER A 36 -10.15 1.14 -15.43
C SER A 36 -11.52 0.59 -15.82
N ARG A 37 -12.27 -0.03 -14.88
CA ARG A 37 -13.58 -0.64 -15.14
C ARG A 37 -14.75 0.32 -14.99
N VAL A 38 -14.63 1.31 -14.09
CA VAL A 38 -15.75 2.17 -13.66
C VAL A 38 -15.56 3.64 -14.04
N GLY A 39 -14.34 4.05 -14.42
CA GLY A 39 -13.98 5.43 -14.73
C GLY A 39 -13.64 6.26 -13.49
N GLY A 40 -12.79 7.28 -13.66
CA GLY A 40 -12.19 8.06 -12.57
C GLY A 40 -13.17 8.62 -11.52
N PRO A 41 -14.27 9.30 -11.90
CA PRO A 41 -15.19 9.92 -10.94
C PRO A 41 -15.87 8.91 -9.99
N ARG A 42 -16.19 7.72 -10.50
CA ARG A 42 -16.81 6.64 -9.71
C ARG A 42 -15.79 5.86 -8.90
N ALA A 43 -14.59 5.66 -9.46
CA ALA A 43 -13.50 4.96 -8.79
C ALA A 43 -13.11 5.62 -7.48
N MET A 44 -12.97 6.95 -7.46
CA MET A 44 -12.51 7.69 -6.28
C MET A 44 -13.56 7.78 -5.14
N ASN A 45 -14.85 7.70 -5.48
CA ASN A 45 -15.91 8.06 -4.53
C ASN A 45 -16.86 6.92 -4.15
N VAL A 46 -16.93 5.86 -4.97
CA VAL A 46 -17.96 4.82 -4.81
C VAL A 46 -17.36 3.43 -4.92
N ASP A 47 -16.78 3.11 -6.09
CA ASP A 47 -16.54 1.71 -6.45
C ASP A 47 -15.15 1.20 -6.05
N CYS A 48 -14.12 2.07 -6.04
CA CYS A 48 -12.71 1.68 -5.78
C CYS A 48 -12.12 2.34 -4.53
N VAL A 49 -12.99 2.74 -3.58
CA VAL A 49 -12.60 3.50 -2.39
C VAL A 49 -11.69 2.66 -1.47
N LYS A 50 -11.86 1.34 -1.46
CA LYS A 50 -11.08 0.44 -0.61
C LYS A 50 -9.65 0.33 -1.10
N GLU A 51 -9.46 0.09 -2.39
CA GLU A 51 -8.16 0.00 -3.05
C GLU A 51 -7.40 1.32 -2.92
N LEU A 52 -8.10 2.45 -3.07
CA LEU A 52 -7.54 3.78 -2.83
C LEU A 52 -7.16 3.98 -1.35
N ALA A 53 -7.97 3.50 -0.42
CA ALA A 53 -7.67 3.58 1.01
C ALA A 53 -6.47 2.72 1.41
N ASP A 54 -6.26 1.57 0.77
CA ASP A 54 -5.11 0.69 1.01
C ASP A 54 -3.82 1.30 0.42
N PHE A 55 -3.88 1.89 -0.78
CA PHE A 55 -2.76 2.64 -1.33
C PHE A 55 -2.34 3.80 -0.40
N ASN A 56 -3.32 4.57 0.08
CA ASN A 56 -3.07 5.66 1.04
C ASN A 56 -2.53 5.15 2.39
N GLU A 57 -2.99 3.98 2.84
CA GLU A 57 -2.47 3.35 4.05
C GLU A 57 -1.00 2.96 3.86
N CYS A 58 -0.64 2.31 2.77
CA CYS A 58 0.75 1.95 2.49
C CYS A 58 1.67 3.17 2.40
N ALA A 59 1.19 4.27 1.81
CA ALA A 59 1.96 5.50 1.69
C ALA A 59 2.22 6.14 3.07
N THR A 60 1.23 6.11 3.96
CA THR A 60 1.24 6.91 5.21
C THR A 60 1.48 6.11 6.49
N GLY A 61 1.19 4.80 6.51
CA GLY A 61 1.32 3.89 7.64
C GLY A 61 0.45 4.24 8.86
N LEU A 62 -0.55 5.12 8.72
CA LEU A 62 -1.27 5.69 9.86
C LEU A 62 -2.05 4.64 10.65
N LYS A 63 -2.71 3.69 9.97
CA LYS A 63 -3.48 2.63 10.61
C LYS A 63 -2.55 1.66 11.34
N GLN A 64 -1.45 1.23 10.71
CA GLN A 64 -0.44 0.40 11.33
C GLN A 64 0.17 1.05 12.58
N ALA A 65 0.54 2.33 12.51
CA ALA A 65 1.09 3.07 13.65
C ALA A 65 0.08 3.18 14.81
N LYS A 66 -1.19 3.44 14.50
CA LYS A 66 -2.27 3.47 15.51
C LYS A 66 -2.43 2.10 16.17
N ARG A 67 -2.45 1.02 15.38
CA ARG A 67 -2.53 -0.36 15.88
C ARG A 67 -1.38 -0.69 16.81
N TYR A 68 -0.15 -0.32 16.43
CA TYR A 68 1.04 -0.50 17.26
C TYR A 68 0.90 0.19 18.62
N ARG A 69 0.47 1.46 18.64
CA ARG A 69 0.29 2.22 19.90
C ARG A 69 -0.73 1.58 20.83
N ILE A 70 -1.85 1.08 20.28
CA ILE A 70 -2.88 0.39 21.06
C ILE A 70 -2.29 -0.88 21.69
N ILE A 71 -1.61 -1.71 20.88
CA ILE A 71 -0.99 -2.95 21.37
C ILE A 71 0.06 -2.63 22.44
N LYS A 72 0.90 -1.62 22.22
CA LYS A 72 1.92 -1.20 23.19
C LYS A 72 1.30 -0.80 24.53
N LYS A 73 0.27 0.04 24.51
CA LYS A 73 -0.45 0.48 25.72
C LYS A 73 -1.09 -0.70 26.46
N GLU A 74 -1.64 -1.67 25.74
CA GLU A 74 -2.20 -2.89 26.33
C GLU A 74 -1.12 -3.76 26.98
N ARG A 75 0.06 -3.87 26.38
CA ARG A 75 1.19 -4.61 26.97
C ARG A 75 1.72 -3.93 28.22
N GLU A 76 1.83 -2.60 28.21
CA GLU A 76 2.21 -1.78 29.37
C GLU A 76 1.20 -1.95 30.51
N ARG A 77 -0.11 -1.88 30.21
CA ARG A 77 -1.17 -2.12 31.21
C ARG A 77 -1.06 -3.50 31.87
N GLN A 78 -0.67 -4.51 31.10
CA GLN A 78 -0.56 -5.89 31.57
C GLN A 78 0.82 -6.21 32.17
N ASN A 79 1.75 -5.25 32.24
CA ASN A 79 3.14 -5.47 32.67
C ASN A 79 3.79 -6.68 31.98
N ARG A 80 3.52 -6.87 30.68
CA ARG A 80 4.07 -8.02 29.95
C ARG A 80 5.60 -7.89 29.82
N PRO A 81 6.35 -8.99 29.95
CA PRO A 81 7.80 -8.97 29.77
C PRO A 81 8.18 -8.52 28.35
N TYR A 82 9.40 -8.01 28.22
CA TYR A 82 10.00 -7.74 26.93
C TYR A 82 10.15 -9.05 26.15
N ILE A 83 9.79 -9.02 24.87
CA ILE A 83 9.99 -10.15 23.96
C ILE A 83 11.20 -9.78 23.13
N GLU A 84 12.22 -10.61 23.20
CA GLU A 84 13.40 -10.45 22.34
C GLU A 84 13.00 -10.62 20.88
N PRO A 85 13.54 -9.80 19.97
CA PRO A 85 13.26 -9.93 18.55
C PRO A 85 13.76 -11.30 18.05
N LEU A 86 13.03 -11.88 17.10
CA LEU A 86 13.50 -13.09 16.45
C LEU A 86 14.77 -12.77 15.65
N VAL A 87 15.70 -13.71 15.60
CA VAL A 87 16.98 -13.53 14.90
C VAL A 87 16.74 -13.18 13.43
N GLU A 88 15.72 -13.76 12.81
CA GLU A 88 15.37 -13.46 11.42
C GLU A 88 14.97 -11.99 11.21
N ASP A 89 14.28 -11.37 12.18
CA ASP A 89 13.84 -9.98 12.11
C ASP A 89 15.04 -9.02 12.15
N VAL A 90 16.05 -9.35 12.96
CA VAL A 90 17.29 -8.56 13.06
C VAL A 90 18.12 -8.66 11.79
N LEU A 91 18.25 -9.87 11.23
CA LEU A 91 18.99 -10.09 9.98
C LEU A 91 18.34 -9.36 8.80
N ARG A 92 17.01 -9.35 8.72
CA ARG A 92 16.28 -8.70 7.63
C ARG A 92 16.32 -7.17 7.71
N ALA A 93 16.47 -6.60 8.91
CA ALA A 93 16.61 -5.17 9.12
C ALA A 93 18.02 -4.64 8.82
N GLY A 94 19.05 -5.49 8.84
CA GLY A 94 20.44 -5.12 8.57
C GLY A 94 20.84 -5.13 7.09
N THR A 95 19.97 -5.65 6.21
CA THR A 95 20.24 -5.81 4.77
C THR A 95 19.51 -4.80 3.88
N SER A 96 18.93 -3.75 4.45
CA SER A 96 18.20 -2.69 3.74
C SER A 96 18.95 -1.37 3.75
#